data_AF-A0A3D0FQM7-F1
#
_entry.id   AF-A0A3D0FQM7-F1
#
_cell.length_a   1.000
_cell.length_b   1.000
_cell.length_c   1.000
_cell.angle_alpha   90.00
_cell.angle_beta   90.00
_cell.angle_gamma   90.00
#
_symmetry.space_group_name_H-M   'P 1'
#
loop_
_entity.id
_entity.type
_entity.pdbx_description
1 polymer ?
#
loop_
_entity_poly.entity_id
_entity_poly.type
_entity_poly.pdbx_seq_one_letter_code
_entity_poly.pdbx_strand_id
1 'polypeptide(L)'
;MLYHYLISGLPNIERDDNKPVPDLDWLRAELDEQLTDADKGLIDLVSMDIDAMPLTEEQQEHIETLREPDRTNYKQKLYYDKGLGCGNDFVRQWFAYLMTVNNIVTALLCRRHGWDVRNQVVGDDEVAQLLRSSNARDFDLPPIVEDYSMIAAVAEEENLFLREKKLDALKWQWLEEHSFDKFFGIEQVVAYWLQVSLLTRWKALTIEQGTQVFRNLLDELKKTDIPQT
;
A
#
# COMPACT_ATOMS: atom_id res chain seq x y z
N MET A 1 -24.19 5.20 -8.30
CA MET A 1 -24.47 6.63 -8.53
C MET A 1 -23.41 7.14 -9.51
N LEU A 2 -23.61 8.28 -10.18
CA LEU A 2 -22.67 8.80 -11.18
C LEU A 2 -21.98 10.06 -10.63
N TYR A 3 -20.66 10.02 -10.45
CA TYR A 3 -19.89 11.07 -9.74
C TYR A 3 -19.24 12.10 -10.69
N HIS A 4 -19.89 12.41 -11.81
CA HIS A 4 -19.31 13.28 -12.86
C HIS A 4 -18.78 14.61 -12.33
N TYR A 5 -19.57 15.32 -11.50
CA TYR A 5 -19.21 16.64 -10.99
C TYR A 5 -18.04 16.57 -10.02
N LEU A 6 -18.08 15.60 -9.10
CA LEU A 6 -16.98 15.33 -8.17
C LEU A 6 -15.70 15.08 -8.96
N ILE A 7 -15.71 14.09 -9.86
CA ILE A 7 -14.52 13.67 -10.62
C ILE A 7 -13.98 14.81 -11.48
N SER A 8 -14.84 15.61 -12.10
CA SER A 8 -14.43 16.77 -12.91
C SER A 8 -13.82 17.89 -12.08
N GLY A 9 -14.13 17.95 -10.78
CA GLY A 9 -13.58 18.93 -9.84
C GLY A 9 -12.31 18.47 -9.13
N LEU A 10 -11.91 17.20 -9.26
CA LEU A 10 -10.71 16.68 -8.60
C LEU A 10 -9.45 17.29 -9.23
N PRO A 11 -8.47 17.72 -8.40
CA PRO A 11 -7.18 18.20 -8.90
C PRO A 11 -6.47 17.14 -9.74
N ASN A 12 -5.83 17.55 -10.83
CA ASN A 12 -4.96 16.64 -11.56
C ASN A 12 -3.74 16.27 -10.70
N ILE A 13 -3.46 14.98 -10.58
CA ILE A 13 -2.34 14.45 -9.81
C ILE A 13 -1.41 13.66 -10.73
N GLU A 14 -0.12 13.74 -10.43
CA GLU A 14 0.90 12.98 -11.13
C GLU A 14 1.92 12.51 -10.11
N ARG A 15 2.62 11.42 -10.44
CA ARG A 15 3.70 10.87 -9.63
C ARG A 15 5.00 11.67 -9.81
N ASP A 16 4.96 12.94 -9.45
CA ASP A 16 6.11 13.85 -9.44
C ASP A 16 6.26 14.43 -8.03
N ASP A 17 7.42 14.17 -7.42
CA ASP A 17 7.75 14.60 -6.06
C ASP A 17 7.72 16.14 -5.89
N ASN A 18 7.77 16.91 -6.99
CA ASN A 18 7.74 18.37 -6.98
C ASN A 18 6.34 18.95 -7.14
N LYS A 19 5.33 18.13 -7.46
CA LYS A 19 3.96 18.61 -7.66
C LYS A 19 3.20 18.69 -6.34
N PRO A 20 2.29 19.67 -6.20
CA PRO A 20 1.46 19.75 -5.01
C PRO A 20 0.54 18.53 -4.94
N VAL A 21 0.65 17.80 -3.83
CA VAL A 21 -0.26 16.70 -3.49
C VAL A 21 -1.46 17.30 -2.75
N PRO A 22 -2.71 16.96 -3.16
CA PRO A 22 -3.91 17.34 -2.43
C PRO A 22 -3.83 16.94 -0.95
N ASP A 23 -4.45 17.74 -0.10
CA ASP A 23 -4.58 17.43 1.32
C ASP A 23 -5.63 16.32 1.49
N LEU A 24 -5.27 15.24 2.21
CA LEU A 24 -6.16 14.11 2.43
C LEU A 24 -7.36 14.46 3.32
N ASP A 25 -7.21 15.36 4.29
CA ASP A 25 -8.30 15.78 5.16
C ASP A 25 -9.32 16.62 4.38
N TRP A 26 -8.83 17.53 3.53
CA TRP A 26 -9.69 18.26 2.61
C TRP A 26 -10.42 17.32 1.66
N LEU A 27 -9.69 16.39 1.03
CA LEU A 27 -10.29 15.45 0.09
C LEU A 27 -11.34 14.60 0.80
N ARG A 28 -11.08 14.18 2.04
CA ARG A 28 -12.03 13.40 2.83
C ARG A 28 -13.31 14.17 3.07
N ALA A 29 -13.21 15.42 3.49
CA ALA A 29 -14.38 16.28 3.71
C ALA A 29 -15.21 16.44 2.43
N GLU A 30 -14.56 16.68 1.28
CA GLU A 30 -15.22 16.81 -0.02
C GLU A 30 -15.95 15.51 -0.41
N LEU A 31 -15.30 14.36 -0.21
CA LEU A 31 -15.92 13.06 -0.48
C LEU A 31 -17.10 12.79 0.46
N ASP A 32 -16.98 13.12 1.74
CA ASP A 32 -18.04 12.87 2.72
C ASP A 32 -19.32 13.68 2.44
N GLU A 33 -19.22 14.84 1.78
CA GLU A 33 -20.39 15.63 1.35
C GLU A 33 -21.10 15.04 0.13
N GLN A 34 -20.36 14.37 -0.77
CA GLN A 34 -20.88 13.95 -2.08
C GLN A 34 -21.18 12.44 -2.20
N LEU A 35 -20.54 11.60 -1.36
CA LEU A 35 -20.69 10.15 -1.42
C LEU A 35 -21.91 9.65 -0.65
N THR A 36 -22.44 8.50 -1.09
CA THR A 36 -23.44 7.77 -0.29
C THR A 36 -22.77 7.06 0.88
N ASP A 37 -23.53 6.69 1.92
CA ASP A 37 -22.97 5.98 3.08
C ASP A 37 -22.30 4.64 2.69
N ALA A 38 -22.83 3.95 1.67
CA ALA A 38 -22.22 2.73 1.15
C ALA A 38 -20.85 3.00 0.51
N ASP A 39 -20.73 4.09 -0.24
CA ASP A 39 -19.49 4.46 -0.93
C ASP A 39 -18.44 5.02 0.04
N LYS A 40 -18.87 5.76 1.06
CA LYS A 40 -17.98 6.16 2.17
C LYS A 40 -17.35 4.96 2.84
N GLY A 41 -18.13 3.88 3.01
CA GLY A 41 -17.62 2.60 3.52
C GLY A 41 -16.50 2.00 2.66
N LEU A 42 -16.47 2.27 1.35
CA LEU A 42 -15.35 1.85 0.49
C LEU A 42 -14.10 2.69 0.77
N ILE A 43 -14.24 4.01 0.93
CA ILE A 43 -13.13 4.90 1.29
C ILE A 43 -12.58 4.52 2.67
N ASP A 44 -13.45 4.27 3.65
CA ASP A 44 -13.06 3.80 4.99
C ASP A 44 -12.28 2.49 4.92
N LEU A 45 -12.77 1.54 4.12
CA LEU A 45 -12.14 0.24 3.96
C LEU A 45 -10.74 0.35 3.36
N VAL A 46 -10.56 1.13 2.28
CA VAL A 46 -9.24 1.29 1.65
C VAL A 46 -8.28 2.18 2.44
N SER A 47 -8.81 3.00 3.36
CA SER A 47 -8.02 3.85 4.27
C SER A 47 -7.67 3.17 5.59
N MET A 48 -8.21 1.97 5.83
CA MET A 48 -8.04 1.25 7.08
C MET A 48 -6.56 0.94 7.33
N ASP A 49 -6.07 1.35 8.49
CA ASP A 49 -4.79 0.91 9.01
C ASP A 49 -4.94 -0.50 9.59
N ILE A 50 -4.06 -1.41 9.17
CA ILE A 50 -4.01 -2.79 9.65
C ILE A 50 -3.80 -2.87 11.17
N ASP A 51 -3.03 -1.96 11.75
CA ASP A 51 -2.72 -1.98 13.18
C ASP A 51 -3.86 -1.40 14.02
N ALA A 52 -4.73 -0.59 13.41
CA ALA A 52 -5.89 0.01 14.04
C ALA A 52 -7.22 -0.60 13.57
N MET A 53 -7.19 -1.72 12.82
CA MET A 53 -8.41 -2.31 12.30
C MET A 53 -9.32 -2.79 13.44
N PRO A 54 -10.65 -2.66 13.30
CA PRO A 54 -11.58 -3.14 14.32
C PRO A 54 -11.60 -4.66 14.35
N LEU A 55 -11.35 -5.20 15.54
CA LEU A 55 -11.29 -6.63 15.86
C LEU A 55 -12.44 -7.01 16.81
N THR A 56 -12.94 -8.24 16.70
CA THR A 56 -13.83 -8.83 17.69
C THR A 56 -13.04 -9.23 18.95
N GLU A 57 -13.73 -9.38 20.08
CA GLU A 57 -13.12 -9.87 21.33
C GLU A 57 -12.41 -11.22 21.12
N GLU A 58 -13.05 -12.15 20.39
CA GLU A 58 -12.46 -13.45 20.02
C GLU A 58 -11.17 -13.31 19.21
N GLN A 59 -11.14 -12.39 18.24
CA GLN A 59 -9.94 -12.14 17.43
C GLN A 59 -8.80 -11.55 18.28
N GLN A 60 -9.13 -10.65 19.22
CA GLN A 60 -8.15 -10.06 20.13
C GLN A 60 -7.54 -11.12 21.05
N GLU A 61 -8.39 -11.93 21.70
CA GLU A 61 -7.93 -13.04 22.54
C GLU A 61 -7.05 -14.01 21.74
N HIS A 62 -7.45 -14.37 20.52
CA HIS A 62 -6.64 -15.24 19.67
C HIS A 62 -5.27 -14.64 19.35
N ILE A 63 -5.22 -13.37 18.95
CA ILE A 63 -3.97 -12.63 18.66
C ILE A 63 -3.00 -12.65 19.84
N GLU A 64 -3.51 -12.55 21.08
CA GLU A 64 -2.70 -12.60 22.30
C GLU A 64 -2.07 -13.98 22.53
N THR A 65 -2.69 -15.06 22.04
CA THR A 65 -2.11 -16.42 22.12
C THR A 65 -0.99 -16.66 21.11
N LEU A 66 -0.91 -15.84 20.05
CA LEU A 66 0.04 -16.00 18.96
C LEU A 66 1.39 -15.35 19.26
N ARG A 67 2.46 -16.00 18.79
CA ARG A 67 3.83 -15.45 18.78
C ARG A 67 4.09 -14.75 17.46
N GLU A 68 5.10 -13.88 17.43
CA GLU A 68 5.60 -13.36 16.15
C GLU A 68 6.32 -14.48 15.39
N PRO A 69 6.18 -14.55 14.05
CA PRO A 69 5.43 -13.62 13.18
C PRO A 69 3.95 -14.01 12.94
N ASP A 70 3.47 -15.13 13.48
CA ASP A 70 2.10 -15.64 13.25
C ASP A 70 1.03 -14.62 13.63
N ARG A 71 1.28 -13.82 14.67
CA ARG A 71 0.42 -12.71 15.08
C ARG A 71 0.25 -11.67 13.98
N THR A 72 1.36 -11.22 13.38
CA THR A 72 1.37 -10.28 12.27
C THR A 72 0.64 -10.85 11.05
N ASN A 73 0.90 -12.12 10.72
CA ASN A 73 0.28 -12.78 9.57
C ASN A 73 -1.23 -12.98 9.77
N TYR A 74 -1.67 -13.25 11.01
CA TYR A 74 -3.08 -13.34 11.33
C TYR A 74 -3.79 -11.99 11.18
N LYS A 75 -3.19 -10.89 11.66
CA LYS A 75 -3.73 -9.53 11.44
C LYS A 75 -3.82 -9.21 9.94
N GLN A 76 -2.78 -9.49 9.17
CA GLN A 76 -2.78 -9.31 7.72
C GLN A 76 -3.89 -10.11 7.05
N LYS A 77 -4.09 -11.36 7.48
CA LYS A 77 -5.19 -12.19 6.98
C LYS A 77 -6.55 -11.52 7.22
N LEU A 78 -6.83 -11.09 8.45
CA LEU A 78 -8.09 -10.41 8.77
C LEU A 78 -8.29 -9.12 7.96
N TYR A 79 -7.21 -8.35 7.75
CA TYR A 79 -7.22 -7.15 6.92
C TYR A 79 -7.61 -7.47 5.47
N TYR A 80 -6.96 -8.46 4.85
CA TYR A 80 -7.29 -8.87 3.48
C TYR A 80 -8.67 -9.50 3.38
N ASP A 81 -9.08 -10.34 4.34
CA ASP A 81 -10.39 -10.97 4.36
C ASP A 81 -11.53 -9.92 4.37
N LYS A 82 -11.36 -8.80 5.10
CA LYS A 82 -12.30 -7.66 5.05
C LYS A 82 -12.39 -7.04 3.65
N GLY A 83 -11.24 -6.82 3.01
CA GLY A 83 -11.16 -6.27 1.66
C GLY A 83 -11.76 -7.19 0.59
N LEU A 84 -11.41 -8.47 0.65
CA LEU A 84 -11.90 -9.53 -0.24
C LEU A 84 -13.39 -9.82 -0.04
N GLY A 85 -13.94 -9.56 1.15
CA GLY A 85 -15.37 -9.67 1.44
C GLY A 85 -16.21 -8.49 0.94
N CYS A 86 -15.59 -7.46 0.36
CA CYS A 86 -16.29 -6.25 -0.09
C CYS A 86 -17.24 -6.51 -1.27
N GLY A 87 -18.40 -5.82 -1.29
CA GLY A 87 -19.35 -5.91 -2.40
C GLY A 87 -18.88 -5.28 -3.71
N ASN A 88 -17.88 -4.39 -3.68
CA ASN A 88 -17.36 -3.72 -4.87
C ASN A 88 -16.19 -4.50 -5.50
N ASP A 89 -16.33 -4.83 -6.79
CA ASP A 89 -15.39 -5.68 -7.53
C ASP A 89 -14.00 -5.07 -7.69
N PHE A 90 -13.91 -3.75 -7.90
CA PHE A 90 -12.64 -3.04 -8.03
C PHE A 90 -11.88 -3.06 -6.70
N VAL A 91 -12.57 -2.76 -5.59
CA VAL A 91 -11.97 -2.81 -4.25
C VAL A 91 -11.53 -4.22 -3.89
N ARG A 92 -12.32 -5.26 -4.18
CA ARG A 92 -11.88 -6.65 -3.96
C ARG A 92 -10.60 -6.98 -4.73
N GLN A 93 -10.55 -6.60 -6.01
CA GLN A 93 -9.38 -6.83 -6.86
C GLN A 93 -8.14 -6.07 -6.34
N TRP A 94 -8.33 -4.85 -5.84
CA TRP A 94 -7.26 -4.08 -5.21
C TRP A 94 -6.66 -4.81 -4.00
N PHE A 95 -7.49 -5.32 -3.09
CA PHE A 95 -7.00 -6.09 -1.94
C PHE A 95 -6.36 -7.42 -2.34
N ALA A 96 -6.91 -8.12 -3.35
CA ALA A 96 -6.29 -9.33 -3.89
C ALA A 96 -4.90 -9.04 -4.49
N TYR A 97 -4.76 -7.93 -5.21
CA TYR A 97 -3.50 -7.47 -5.76
C TYR A 97 -2.49 -7.15 -4.66
N LEU A 98 -2.89 -6.36 -3.65
CA LEU A 98 -2.03 -6.04 -2.50
C LEU A 98 -1.54 -7.29 -1.77
N MET A 99 -2.43 -8.28 -1.56
CA MET A 99 -2.06 -9.55 -0.94
C MET A 99 -1.08 -10.33 -1.81
N THR A 100 -1.31 -10.40 -3.13
CA THR A 100 -0.42 -11.06 -4.10
C THR A 100 0.98 -10.45 -4.09
N VAL A 101 1.09 -9.13 -4.23
CA VAL A 101 2.38 -8.41 -4.20
C VAL A 101 3.11 -8.68 -2.89
N ASN A 102 2.44 -8.52 -1.76
CA ASN A 102 3.07 -8.71 -0.45
C ASN A 102 3.52 -10.15 -0.23
N ASN A 103 2.71 -11.14 -0.62
CA ASN A 103 3.06 -12.55 -0.52
C ASN A 103 4.28 -12.90 -1.37
N ILE A 104 4.34 -12.43 -2.62
CA ILE A 104 5.46 -12.69 -3.54
C ILE A 104 6.75 -12.07 -3.01
N VAL A 105 6.71 -10.79 -2.61
CA VAL A 105 7.88 -10.11 -2.04
C VAL A 105 8.36 -10.84 -0.79
N THR A 106 7.44 -11.18 0.11
CA THR A 106 7.76 -11.91 1.36
C THR A 106 8.39 -13.27 1.06
N ALA A 107 7.83 -14.05 0.13
CA ALA A 107 8.35 -15.35 -0.23
C ALA A 107 9.75 -15.28 -0.87
N LEU A 108 9.98 -14.31 -1.76
CA LEU A 108 11.29 -14.09 -2.37
C LEU A 108 12.33 -13.66 -1.32
N LEU A 109 11.96 -12.78 -0.39
CA LEU A 109 12.82 -12.38 0.72
C LEU A 109 13.16 -13.55 1.64
N CYS A 110 12.16 -14.34 2.04
CA CYS A 110 12.37 -15.53 2.86
C CYS A 110 13.35 -16.49 2.18
N ARG A 111 13.16 -16.75 0.89
CA ARG A 111 14.05 -17.63 0.12
C ARG A 111 15.48 -17.10 0.05
N ARG A 112 15.64 -15.79 -0.16
CA ARG A 112 16.96 -15.13 -0.18
C ARG A 112 17.68 -15.24 1.17
N HIS A 113 16.94 -15.18 2.28
CA HIS A 113 17.50 -15.22 3.64
C HIS A 113 17.48 -16.61 4.28
N GLY A 114 17.02 -17.65 3.57
CA GLY A 114 16.95 -19.02 4.07
C GLY A 114 15.86 -19.24 5.12
N TRP A 115 14.81 -18.42 5.13
CA TRP A 115 13.65 -18.56 6.01
C TRP A 115 12.56 -19.43 5.37
N ASP A 116 11.77 -20.10 6.20
CA ASP A 116 10.61 -20.86 5.74
C ASP A 116 9.51 -19.92 5.27
N VAL A 117 9.04 -20.13 4.03
CA VAL A 117 8.00 -19.33 3.37
C VAL A 117 6.61 -19.70 3.91
N ARG A 118 6.40 -20.95 4.31
CA ARG A 118 5.04 -21.52 4.50
C ARG A 118 4.18 -20.74 5.48
N ASN A 119 4.79 -20.32 6.58
CA ASN A 119 4.12 -19.60 7.65
C ASN A 119 4.12 -18.08 7.43
N GLN A 120 4.77 -17.56 6.38
CA GLN A 120 4.88 -16.13 6.07
C GLN A 120 3.88 -15.65 5.02
N VAL A 121 3.29 -16.58 4.27
CA VAL A 121 2.32 -16.29 3.22
C VAL A 121 0.92 -16.18 3.83
N VAL A 122 0.18 -15.15 3.46
CA VAL A 122 -1.17 -14.85 3.93
C VAL A 122 -2.22 -15.33 2.91
N GLY A 123 -3.38 -15.79 3.37
CA GLY A 123 -4.47 -16.23 2.49
C GLY A 123 -4.36 -17.68 2.01
N ASP A 124 -5.27 -18.11 1.13
CA ASP A 124 -5.35 -19.48 0.60
C ASP A 124 -5.78 -19.51 -0.88
N ASP A 125 -5.46 -18.44 -1.61
CA ASP A 125 -5.66 -18.38 -3.06
C ASP A 125 -4.59 -19.18 -3.81
N GLU A 126 -4.75 -19.29 -5.13
CA GLU A 126 -3.84 -20.04 -5.99
C GLU A 126 -2.38 -19.58 -5.84
N VAL A 127 -2.16 -18.27 -5.75
CA VAL A 127 -0.83 -17.68 -5.52
C VAL A 127 -0.28 -18.13 -4.16
N ALA A 128 -1.05 -18.01 -3.07
CA ALA A 128 -0.60 -18.41 -1.75
C ALA A 128 -0.27 -19.91 -1.68
N GLN A 129 -1.07 -20.75 -2.35
CA GLN A 129 -0.82 -22.19 -2.41
C GLN A 129 0.50 -22.51 -3.14
N LEU A 130 0.71 -21.91 -4.32
CA LEU A 130 1.96 -22.08 -5.08
C LEU A 130 3.19 -21.61 -4.30
N LEU A 131 3.12 -20.47 -3.62
CA LEU A 131 4.21 -19.96 -2.79
C LEU A 131 4.59 -20.92 -1.64
N ARG A 132 3.64 -21.68 -1.10
CA ARG A 132 3.88 -22.64 -0.01
C ARG A 132 4.43 -23.99 -0.51
N SER A 133 4.06 -24.41 -1.72
CA SER A 133 4.36 -25.76 -2.22
C SER A 133 5.42 -25.83 -3.32
N SER A 134 5.58 -24.79 -4.13
CA SER A 134 6.49 -24.82 -5.28
C SER A 134 7.96 -24.77 -4.85
N ASN A 135 8.76 -25.60 -5.51
CA ASN A 135 10.22 -25.61 -5.38
C ASN A 135 10.91 -24.81 -6.49
N ALA A 136 10.20 -24.33 -7.52
CA ALA A 136 10.77 -23.51 -8.59
C ALA A 136 11.28 -22.17 -8.03
N ARG A 137 12.30 -21.57 -8.66
CA ARG A 137 12.91 -20.31 -8.18
C ARG A 137 11.88 -19.16 -8.12
N ASP A 138 10.96 -19.16 -9.07
CA ASP A 138 9.89 -18.20 -9.27
C ASP A 138 8.52 -18.72 -8.80
N PHE A 139 8.51 -19.82 -8.06
CA PHE A 139 7.32 -20.46 -7.52
C PHE A 139 6.27 -20.86 -8.59
N ASP A 140 6.67 -20.97 -9.86
CA ASP A 140 5.77 -21.22 -10.99
C ASP A 140 4.67 -20.14 -11.17
N LEU A 141 4.90 -18.93 -10.66
CA LEU A 141 3.96 -17.80 -10.72
C LEU A 141 3.89 -17.01 -12.04
N PRO A 142 4.95 -16.91 -12.88
CA PRO A 142 4.88 -16.09 -14.10
C PRO A 142 3.68 -16.36 -15.04
N PRO A 143 3.15 -17.58 -15.17
CA PRO A 143 1.97 -17.84 -16.00
C PRO A 143 0.66 -17.25 -15.45
N ILE A 144 0.57 -16.95 -14.15
CA ILE A 144 -0.67 -16.50 -13.49
C ILE A 144 -0.59 -15.09 -12.91
N VAL A 145 0.62 -14.55 -12.70
CA VAL A 145 0.84 -13.18 -12.23
C VAL A 145 1.57 -12.40 -13.31
N GLU A 146 0.81 -11.56 -14.03
CA GLU A 146 1.28 -10.80 -15.19
C GLU A 146 2.51 -9.92 -14.89
N ASP A 147 2.48 -9.21 -13.78
CA ASP A 147 3.54 -8.29 -13.33
C ASP A 147 4.59 -8.97 -12.44
N TYR A 148 4.64 -10.31 -12.39
CA TYR A 148 5.57 -11.07 -11.54
C TYR A 148 7.02 -10.59 -11.68
N SER A 149 7.48 -10.36 -12.93
CA SER A 149 8.85 -9.93 -13.19
C SER A 149 9.18 -8.57 -12.55
N MET A 150 8.20 -7.66 -12.51
CA MET A 150 8.34 -6.35 -11.88
C MET A 150 8.34 -6.51 -10.36
N ILE A 151 7.43 -7.30 -9.80
CA ILE A 151 7.38 -7.60 -8.36
C ILE A 151 8.68 -8.24 -7.89
N ALA A 152 9.22 -9.20 -8.64
CA ALA A 152 10.48 -9.87 -8.35
C ALA A 152 11.65 -8.87 -8.34
N ALA A 153 11.71 -7.97 -9.32
CA ALA A 153 12.72 -6.91 -9.37
C ALA A 153 12.61 -5.95 -8.17
N VAL A 154 11.41 -5.71 -7.64
CA VAL A 154 11.22 -4.95 -6.39
C VAL A 154 11.78 -5.71 -5.19
N ALA A 155 11.53 -7.02 -5.07
CA ALA A 155 12.07 -7.82 -3.97
C ALA A 155 13.61 -7.86 -3.95
N GLU A 156 14.23 -7.80 -5.14
CA GLU A 156 15.69 -7.77 -5.29
C GLU A 156 16.32 -6.44 -4.84
N GLU A 157 15.59 -5.32 -4.88
CA GLU A 157 16.09 -3.99 -4.49
C GLU A 157 16.61 -3.97 -3.05
N GLU A 158 17.91 -3.75 -2.84
CA GLU A 158 18.54 -3.80 -1.51
C GLU A 158 18.20 -2.58 -0.66
N ASN A 159 18.04 -1.41 -1.29
CA ASN A 159 17.70 -0.19 -0.58
C ASN A 159 16.21 -0.21 -0.19
N LEU A 160 15.93 -0.35 1.11
CA LEU A 160 14.56 -0.43 1.64
C LEU A 160 13.67 0.75 1.24
N PHE A 161 14.24 1.96 1.20
CA PHE A 161 13.50 3.15 0.78
C PHE A 161 13.14 3.07 -0.72
N LEU A 162 14.08 2.68 -1.58
CA LEU A 162 13.80 2.50 -3.00
C LEU A 162 12.83 1.35 -3.25
N ARG A 163 12.91 0.28 -2.45
CA ARG A 163 11.98 -0.84 -2.53
C ARG A 163 10.55 -0.38 -2.26
N GLU A 164 10.32 0.37 -1.19
CA GLU A 164 9.00 0.92 -0.89
C GLU A 164 8.50 1.89 -1.97
N LYS A 165 9.36 2.77 -2.51
CA LYS A 165 8.98 3.63 -3.66
C LYS A 165 8.61 2.81 -4.89
N LYS A 166 9.27 1.68 -5.14
CA LYS A 166 8.94 0.76 -6.24
C LYS A 166 7.66 -0.02 -5.98
N LEU A 167 7.36 -0.42 -4.74
CA LEU A 167 6.07 -1.02 -4.38
C LEU A 167 4.92 -0.06 -4.63
N ASP A 168 5.09 1.21 -4.26
CA ASP A 168 4.08 2.24 -4.52
C ASP A 168 3.97 2.57 -6.03
N ALA A 169 5.02 2.33 -6.82
CA ALA A 169 4.96 2.39 -8.28
C ALA A 169 4.01 1.35 -8.86
N LEU A 170 4.15 0.09 -8.40
CA LEU A 170 3.34 -1.03 -8.85
C LEU A 170 1.86 -0.79 -8.53
N LYS A 171 1.59 -0.38 -7.29
CA LYS A 171 0.27 0.06 -6.84
C LYS A 171 -0.32 1.16 -7.71
N TRP A 172 0.45 2.20 -8.02
CA TRP A 172 0.00 3.30 -8.87
C TRP A 172 -0.37 2.81 -10.27
N GLN A 173 0.51 2.02 -10.90
CA GLN A 173 0.28 1.47 -12.24
C GLN A 173 -0.99 0.60 -12.26
N TRP A 174 -1.16 -0.28 -11.27
CA TRP A 174 -2.35 -1.09 -11.15
C TRP A 174 -3.62 -0.23 -11.08
N LEU A 175 -3.62 0.85 -10.29
CA LEU A 175 -4.75 1.76 -10.19
C LEU A 175 -5.09 2.44 -11.52
N GLU A 176 -4.08 2.91 -12.25
CA GLU A 176 -4.29 3.52 -13.58
C GLU A 176 -4.90 2.53 -14.57
N GLU A 177 -4.38 1.31 -14.62
CA GLU A 177 -4.86 0.27 -15.54
C GLU A 177 -6.29 -0.15 -15.23
N HIS A 178 -6.60 -0.36 -13.95
CA HIS A 178 -7.89 -0.93 -13.52
C HIS A 178 -8.99 0.14 -13.35
N SER A 179 -8.63 1.43 -13.30
CA SER A 179 -9.59 2.53 -13.28
C SER A 179 -9.75 3.21 -14.65
N PHE A 180 -8.94 2.87 -15.65
CA PHE A 180 -8.92 3.53 -16.97
C PHE A 180 -10.31 3.63 -17.63
N ASP A 181 -11.12 2.58 -17.53
CA ASP A 181 -12.46 2.52 -18.13
C ASP A 181 -13.58 2.98 -17.18
N LYS A 182 -13.26 3.40 -15.95
CA LYS A 182 -14.21 3.71 -14.87
C LYS A 182 -14.54 5.20 -14.73
N PHE A 183 -14.58 5.94 -15.84
CA PHE A 183 -14.64 7.41 -15.91
C PHE A 183 -15.50 8.13 -14.87
N PHE A 184 -16.67 7.59 -14.51
CA PHE A 184 -17.64 8.25 -13.61
C PHE A 184 -18.16 7.37 -12.46
N GLY A 185 -17.48 6.24 -12.22
CA GLY A 185 -17.83 5.29 -11.17
C GLY A 185 -17.23 5.65 -9.81
N ILE A 186 -17.69 4.97 -8.76
CA ILE A 186 -17.08 5.07 -7.43
C ILE A 186 -15.63 4.56 -7.47
N GLU A 187 -15.34 3.64 -8.38
CA GLU A 187 -14.02 3.07 -8.62
C GLU A 187 -12.98 4.15 -8.96
N GLN A 188 -13.35 5.15 -9.76
CA GLN A 188 -12.44 6.25 -10.09
C GLN A 188 -12.16 7.16 -8.88
N VAL A 189 -13.16 7.36 -8.02
CA VAL A 189 -13.01 8.13 -6.78
C VAL A 189 -12.12 7.38 -5.79
N VAL A 190 -12.33 6.07 -5.64
CA VAL A 190 -11.48 5.20 -4.81
C VAL A 190 -10.05 5.16 -5.33
N ALA A 191 -9.87 5.03 -6.65
CA ALA A 191 -8.55 5.05 -7.28
C ALA A 191 -7.82 6.37 -7.01
N TYR A 192 -8.53 7.50 -7.16
CA TYR A 192 -7.98 8.82 -6.87
C TYR A 192 -7.58 8.97 -5.40
N TRP A 193 -8.44 8.55 -4.46
CA TRP A 193 -8.12 8.55 -3.04
C TRP A 193 -6.86 7.75 -2.73
N LEU A 194 -6.74 6.55 -3.28
CA LEU A 194 -5.56 5.69 -3.12
C LEU A 194 -4.31 6.34 -3.71
N GLN A 195 -4.41 6.96 -4.88
CA GLN A 195 -3.31 7.69 -5.51
C GLN A 195 -2.83 8.87 -4.64
N VAL A 196 -3.73 9.71 -4.15
CA VAL A 196 -3.36 10.81 -3.21
C VAL A 196 -2.75 10.24 -1.93
N SER A 197 -3.28 9.13 -1.42
CA SER A 197 -2.74 8.44 -0.25
C SER A 197 -1.30 7.96 -0.48
N LEU A 198 -1.00 7.39 -1.64
CA LEU A 198 0.36 6.97 -2.03
C LEU A 198 1.31 8.18 -2.09
N LEU A 199 0.90 9.30 -2.70
CA LEU A 199 1.71 10.51 -2.77
C LEU A 199 1.98 11.13 -1.39
N THR A 200 0.98 11.10 -0.51
CA THR A 200 1.07 11.69 0.83
C THR A 200 2.11 11.00 1.72
N ARG A 201 2.26 9.67 1.59
CA ARG A 201 3.28 8.89 2.33
C ARG A 201 4.69 9.46 2.16
N TRP A 202 5.02 9.95 0.96
CA TRP A 202 6.35 10.43 0.63
C TRP A 202 6.55 11.91 0.97
N LYS A 203 5.49 12.71 0.98
CA LYS A 203 5.55 14.14 1.36
C LYS A 203 6.04 14.33 2.80
N ALA A 204 5.55 13.51 3.73
CA ALA A 204 6.01 13.54 5.13
C ALA A 204 7.54 13.30 5.23
N LEU A 205 8.03 12.28 4.51
CA LEU A 205 9.46 11.96 4.43
C LEU A 205 10.28 13.10 3.81
N THR A 206 9.78 13.76 2.76
CA THR A 206 10.48 14.89 2.12
C THR A 206 10.62 16.08 3.07
N ILE A 207 9.61 16.37 3.89
CA ILE A 207 9.68 17.45 4.91
C ILE A 207 10.72 17.11 5.98
N GLU A 208 10.72 15.87 6.48
CA GLU A 208 11.72 15.40 7.45
C GLU A 208 13.13 15.44 6.87
N GLN A 209 13.33 14.96 5.65
CA GLN A 209 14.60 15.00 4.93
C GLN A 209 15.08 16.44 4.72
N GLY A 210 14.21 17.35 4.26
CA GLY A 210 14.53 18.76 4.09
C GLY A 210 14.91 19.43 5.41
N THR A 211 14.20 19.10 6.49
CA THR A 211 14.53 19.57 7.84
C THR A 211 15.88 19.06 8.30
N GLN A 212 16.22 17.80 8.04
CA GLN A 212 17.52 17.21 8.41
C GLN A 212 18.68 17.85 7.64
N VAL A 213 18.53 18.08 6.33
CA VAL A 213 19.53 18.79 5.50
C VAL A 213 19.76 20.19 6.04
N PHE A 214 18.68 20.94 6.35
CA PHE A 214 18.79 22.28 6.91
C PHE A 214 19.51 22.30 8.26
N ARG A 215 19.21 21.34 9.16
CA ARG A 215 19.91 21.20 10.44
C ARG A 215 21.41 20.92 10.25
N ASN A 216 21.76 20.04 9.32
CA ASN A 216 23.16 19.74 9.01
C ASN A 216 23.91 20.99 8.53
N LEU A 217 23.29 21.81 7.67
CA LEU A 217 23.88 23.08 7.20
C LEU A 217 24.10 24.08 8.34
N LEU A 218 23.15 24.22 9.27
CA LEU A 218 23.31 25.08 10.45
C LEU A 218 24.45 24.61 11.37
N ASP A 219 24.62 23.29 11.52
CA ASP A 219 25.68 22.73 12.35
C ASP A 219 27.06 22.84 11.69
N GLU A 220 27.15 22.81 10.36
CA GLU A 220 28.39 23.13 9.63
C GLU A 220 28.77 24.60 9.77
N LEU A 221 27.81 25.53 9.66
CA LEU A 221 28.04 26.96 9.85
C LEU A 221 28.53 27.29 11.28
N LYS A 222 27.93 26.67 12.30
CA LYS A 222 28.39 26.83 13.70
C LYS A 222 29.81 26.34 13.94
N LYS A 223 30.27 25.34 13.18
CA LYS A 223 31.67 24.86 13.25
C LYS A 223 32.65 25.80 12.55
N THR A 224 32.16 26.66 11.66
CA THR A 224 33.00 27.62 10.92
C THR A 224 33.20 28.94 11.70
N ASP A 225 32.32 29.24 12.66
CA ASP A 225 32.34 30.48 13.46
C ASP A 225 33.05 30.36 14.83
N ILE A 226 34.25 29.75 14.87
CA ILE A 226 35.15 29.92 16.02
C ILE A 226 36.63 29.97 15.61
N PRO A 227 37.25 31.17 15.51
CA PRO A 227 38.59 31.40 16.04
C PRO A 227 38.45 31.85 17.50
N GLN A 228 38.83 31.00 18.45
CA GLN A 228 39.05 31.45 19.84
C GLN A 228 40.41 32.14 19.88
N THR A 229 40.38 33.46 20.01
CA THR A 229 41.50 34.27 20.54
C THR A 229 41.16 34.74 21.93
#